data_AF-A0AAW5Q6Q9-F1
#
_entry.id   AF-A0AAW5Q6Q9-F1
#
_cell.length_a   1.000
_cell.length_b   1.000
_cell.length_c   1.000
_cell.angle_alpha   90.00
_cell.angle_beta   90.00
_cell.angle_gamma   90.00
#
_symmetry.space_group_name_H-M   'P 1'
#
loop_
_entity.id
_entity.type
_entity.pdbx_description
1 polymer ?
#
loop_
_entity_poly.entity_id
_entity_poly.type
_entity_poly.pdbx_seq_one_letter_code
_entity_poly.pdbx_strand_id
1 'polypeptide(L)'
;MHVDAQGHPYLSGPRRPLNPQIRALARAPITDRTDASAVGWSILLTCAHARMQYRDVHEAAFTDRWPGLEFVRTRRTSAAERTPRFDAAAELGRQWAKAVTAASYTNRDTSGPSPARHAAEAAVADLLTRMSAQPARWAGKTGTQDRLVLLALAARTLAAATGAVHFSERDWALAAGLTRDTVADRLKTLVQQGWVARVQQAAGPWAAVWRIVEPGGGEQRSGAVFSPEMDRQLRDELACAREDIWHARPLGVLGMRVWTQLASGRLSVRELAARLGICPATVRSKLRALRSFGLCTADGRVYRSRSRLARAAVAAGVDGAHADRVRLYRLHSAVFVWWFTTRHQPERSDALAEWGEFPNPAEAEQTHPTDIALAYGATATGPPVSATTWGAAMAAQDRHREADPNSWWELVAAARAALPAPDMLLAPHQCARTAA
;
A
#
# COMPACT_ATOMS: atom_id res chain seq x y z
N MET A 1 -15.48 25.75 6.70
CA MET A 1 -16.56 24.93 7.29
C MET A 1 -17.78 25.09 6.38
N HIS A 2 -18.52 24.03 6.12
CA HIS A 2 -19.74 24.04 5.28
C HIS A 2 -20.92 23.56 6.11
N VAL A 3 -22.14 23.75 5.59
CA VAL A 3 -23.38 23.34 6.25
C VAL A 3 -24.07 22.32 5.36
N ASP A 4 -24.53 21.20 5.93
CA ASP A 4 -25.27 20.17 5.20
C ASP A 4 -26.73 20.59 4.96
N ALA A 5 -27.48 19.75 4.24
CA ALA A 5 -28.89 20.01 3.90
C ALA A 5 -29.80 20.12 5.15
N GLN A 6 -29.33 19.66 6.31
CA GLN A 6 -30.03 19.68 7.59
C GLN A 6 -29.59 20.84 8.49
N GLY A 7 -28.71 21.73 8.00
CA GLY A 7 -28.26 22.88 8.79
C GLY A 7 -27.09 22.59 9.73
N HIS A 8 -26.46 21.40 9.65
CA HIS A 8 -25.34 21.04 10.53
C HIS A 8 -23.97 21.30 9.88
N PRO A 9 -22.98 21.78 10.66
CA PRO A 9 -21.67 22.07 10.13
C PRO A 9 -20.90 20.79 9.77
N TYR A 10 -20.02 20.86 8.78
CA TYR A 10 -19.07 19.79 8.43
C TYR A 10 -17.77 20.34 7.80
N LEU A 11 -16.74 19.50 7.74
CA LEU A 11 -15.48 19.78 7.05
C LEU A 11 -15.51 19.24 5.61
N SER A 12 -15.14 20.07 4.63
CA SER A 12 -15.18 19.69 3.21
C SER A 12 -14.07 18.70 2.79
N GLY A 13 -14.37 17.96 1.72
CA GLY A 13 -13.46 17.03 1.05
C GLY A 13 -13.89 15.56 1.18
N PRO A 14 -13.15 14.62 0.56
CA PRO A 14 -13.51 13.20 0.56
C PRO A 14 -13.49 12.60 1.97
N ARG A 15 -14.53 11.80 2.29
CA ARG A 15 -14.65 11.02 3.52
C ARG A 15 -13.46 10.09 3.69
N ARG A 16 -13.03 9.90 4.93
CA ARG A 16 -11.91 9.03 5.29
C ARG A 16 -12.39 7.93 6.23
N PRO A 17 -11.76 6.74 6.20
CA PRO A 17 -12.08 5.70 7.17
C PRO A 17 -11.63 6.12 8.58
N LEU A 18 -12.39 5.71 9.59
CA LEU A 18 -12.01 5.88 10.99
C LEU A 18 -10.83 4.95 11.34
N ASN A 19 -9.91 5.45 12.18
CA ASN A 19 -8.82 4.65 12.73
C ASN A 19 -9.38 3.40 13.46
N PRO A 20 -8.80 2.20 13.27
CA PRO A 20 -9.14 0.99 14.05
C PRO A 20 -9.32 1.22 15.56
N GLN A 21 -8.48 2.04 16.20
CA GLN A 21 -8.57 2.34 17.63
C GLN A 21 -9.87 3.06 17.99
N ILE A 22 -10.30 4.03 17.18
CA ILE A 22 -11.55 4.77 17.40
C ILE A 22 -12.76 3.91 17.05
N ARG A 23 -12.65 3.02 16.06
CA ARG A 23 -13.70 2.02 15.78
C ARG A 23 -13.89 1.05 16.94
N ALA A 24 -12.80 0.58 17.55
CA ALA A 24 -12.85 -0.24 18.77
C ALA A 24 -13.45 0.55 19.94
N LEU A 25 -13.03 1.80 20.13
CA LEU A 25 -13.56 2.68 21.19
C LEU A 25 -15.05 2.95 21.03
N ALA A 26 -15.52 3.13 19.79
CA ALA A 26 -16.94 3.32 19.48
C ALA A 26 -17.79 2.08 19.77
N ARG A 27 -17.22 0.88 19.63
CA ARG A 27 -17.89 -0.41 19.86
C ARG A 27 -17.75 -0.92 21.30
N ALA A 28 -16.81 -0.41 22.07
CA ALA A 28 -16.56 -0.84 23.45
C ALA A 28 -17.70 -0.40 24.39
N PRO A 29 -18.24 -1.29 25.23
CA PRO A 29 -19.26 -0.93 26.21
C PRO A 29 -18.78 0.17 27.16
N ILE A 30 -19.67 1.12 27.45
CA ILE A 30 -19.41 2.14 28.48
C ILE A 30 -19.70 1.52 29.85
N THR A 31 -18.71 1.52 30.73
CA THR A 31 -18.83 1.05 32.12
C THR A 31 -18.95 2.21 33.09
N ASP A 32 -19.32 1.95 34.35
CA ASP A 32 -19.44 2.98 35.39
C ASP A 32 -18.12 3.72 35.69
N ARG A 33 -17.00 3.08 35.35
CA ARG A 33 -15.63 3.63 35.48
C ARG A 33 -15.17 4.40 34.25
N THR A 34 -15.95 4.40 33.16
CA THR A 34 -15.62 5.04 31.89
C THR A 34 -16.22 6.44 31.84
N ASP A 35 -15.40 7.45 31.52
CA ASP A 35 -15.90 8.78 31.19
C ASP A 35 -16.55 8.76 29.80
N ALA A 36 -17.86 8.52 29.79
CA ALA A 36 -18.66 8.42 28.57
C ALA A 36 -18.63 9.73 27.74
N SER A 37 -18.53 10.89 28.40
CA SER A 37 -18.44 12.18 27.71
C SER A 37 -17.10 12.36 27.02
N ALA A 38 -16.00 12.00 27.68
CA ALA A 38 -14.67 12.07 27.07
C ALA A 38 -14.55 11.09 25.89
N VAL A 39 -14.99 9.84 26.07
CA VAL A 39 -15.01 8.82 25.01
C VAL A 39 -15.84 9.28 23.81
N GLY A 40 -17.07 9.72 24.07
CA GLY A 40 -17.96 10.20 23.03
C GLY A 40 -17.44 11.45 22.31
N TRP A 41 -16.83 12.38 23.04
CA TRP A 41 -16.16 13.53 22.46
C TRP A 41 -15.00 13.13 21.52
N SER A 42 -14.14 12.18 21.94
CA SER A 42 -13.06 11.67 21.08
C SER A 42 -13.58 11.03 19.79
N ILE A 43 -14.70 10.29 19.87
CA ILE A 43 -15.36 9.69 18.70
C ILE A 43 -15.88 10.79 17.77
N LEU A 44 -16.66 11.75 18.28
CA LEU A 44 -17.23 12.84 17.48
C LEU A 44 -16.15 13.70 16.80
N LEU A 45 -15.09 14.03 17.53
CA LEU A 45 -13.96 14.81 17.00
C LEU A 45 -13.24 14.04 15.89
N THR A 46 -13.04 12.74 16.04
CA THR A 46 -12.41 11.92 15.01
C THR A 46 -13.33 11.76 13.78
N CYS A 47 -14.64 11.60 13.98
CA CYS A 47 -15.62 11.59 12.88
C CYS A 47 -15.59 12.90 12.08
N ALA A 48 -15.47 14.05 12.77
CA ALA A 48 -15.31 15.35 12.11
C ALA A 48 -14.03 15.43 11.28
N HIS A 49 -12.87 15.00 11.82
CA HIS A 49 -11.62 14.92 11.05
C HIS A 49 -11.64 13.91 9.90
N ALA A 50 -12.44 12.85 10.04
CA ALA A 50 -12.72 11.87 8.99
C ALA A 50 -13.68 12.39 7.92
N ARG A 51 -14.17 13.63 8.07
CA ARG A 51 -15.11 14.30 7.15
C ARG A 51 -16.41 13.51 6.98
N MET A 52 -16.85 12.87 8.06
CA MET A 52 -18.21 12.37 8.18
C MET A 52 -19.18 13.55 8.30
N GLN A 53 -20.43 13.32 7.93
CA GLN A 53 -21.52 14.29 8.05
C GLN A 53 -22.39 13.96 9.25
N TYR A 54 -23.23 14.91 9.67
CA TYR A 54 -24.14 14.72 10.80
C TYR A 54 -25.00 13.46 10.65
N ARG A 55 -25.51 13.21 9.43
CA ARG A 55 -26.30 12.00 9.13
C ARG A 55 -25.58 10.69 9.49
N ASP A 56 -24.28 10.60 9.25
CA ASP A 56 -23.50 9.38 9.49
C ASP A 56 -23.37 9.13 11.01
N VAL A 57 -23.19 10.22 11.76
CA VAL A 57 -23.04 10.15 13.22
C VAL A 57 -24.40 9.94 13.89
N HIS A 58 -25.47 10.48 13.31
CA HIS A 58 -26.84 10.24 13.75
C HIS A 58 -27.21 8.76 13.58
N GLU A 59 -26.93 8.18 12.41
CA GLU A 59 -27.10 6.75 12.16
C GLU A 59 -26.28 5.91 13.14
N ALA A 60 -24.99 6.23 13.32
CA ALA A 60 -24.13 5.55 14.29
C ALA A 60 -24.66 5.62 15.73
N ALA A 61 -25.24 6.76 16.14
CA ALA A 61 -25.72 6.99 17.49
C ALA A 61 -27.08 6.33 17.76
N PHE A 62 -28.01 6.34 16.82
CA PHE A 62 -29.41 5.96 17.07
C PHE A 62 -29.83 4.66 16.37
N THR A 63 -29.28 4.38 15.19
CA THR A 63 -29.57 3.17 14.42
C THR A 63 -28.59 2.06 14.78
N ASP A 64 -27.30 2.27 14.56
CA ASP A 64 -26.24 1.28 14.85
C ASP A 64 -25.95 1.15 16.35
N ARG A 65 -26.42 2.13 17.14
CA ARG A 65 -26.27 2.21 18.59
C ARG A 65 -24.83 1.96 19.07
N TRP A 66 -23.88 2.70 18.52
CA TRP A 66 -22.49 2.65 18.99
C TRP A 66 -22.45 2.89 20.51
N PRO A 67 -21.94 1.92 21.31
CA PRO A 67 -21.85 2.06 22.75
C PRO A 67 -21.04 3.29 23.19
N GLY A 68 -19.96 3.63 22.47
CA GLY A 68 -19.14 4.80 22.77
C GLY A 68 -19.87 6.15 22.66
N LEU A 69 -21.05 6.18 22.03
CA LEU A 69 -21.92 7.38 21.92
C LEU A 69 -23.05 7.39 22.95
N GLU A 70 -23.00 6.53 23.98
CA GLU A 70 -24.02 6.44 25.02
C GLU A 70 -24.28 7.77 25.74
N PHE A 71 -23.28 8.65 25.84
CA PHE A 71 -23.43 9.96 26.47
C PHE A 71 -24.43 10.90 25.75
N VAL A 72 -24.68 10.65 24.46
CA VAL A 72 -25.66 11.39 23.65
C VAL A 72 -27.09 10.95 24.01
N ARG A 73 -27.26 9.67 24.36
CA ARG A 73 -28.56 9.07 24.69
C ARG A 73 -28.92 9.22 26.16
N THR A 74 -27.92 9.17 27.04
CA THR A 74 -28.12 9.18 28.49
C THR A 74 -27.24 10.21 29.19
N ARG A 75 -27.70 10.69 30.34
CA ARG A 75 -26.93 11.52 31.27
C ARG A 75 -26.74 10.77 32.58
N ARG A 76 -25.58 10.96 33.21
CA ARG A 76 -25.29 10.36 34.52
C ARG A 76 -26.02 11.16 35.60
N THR A 77 -26.82 10.50 36.42
CA THR A 77 -27.52 11.10 37.58
C THR A 77 -26.84 10.75 38.89
N SER A 78 -26.17 9.61 38.97
CA SER A 78 -25.33 9.21 40.13
C SER A 78 -24.17 8.31 39.69
N ALA A 79 -23.35 7.83 40.63
CA ALA A 79 -22.19 6.98 40.33
C ALA A 79 -22.56 5.64 39.65
N ALA A 80 -23.80 5.16 39.73
CA ALA A 80 -24.22 3.90 39.09
C ALA A 80 -25.46 4.06 38.20
N GLU A 81 -26.00 5.28 38.06
CA GLU A 81 -27.29 5.50 37.42
C GLU A 81 -27.19 6.48 36.25
N ARG A 82 -27.77 6.06 35.12
CA ARG A 82 -27.88 6.85 33.89
C ARG A 82 -29.34 6.96 33.50
N THR A 83 -29.80 8.18 33.28
CA THR A 83 -31.17 8.44 32.81
C THR A 83 -31.16 8.84 31.34
N PRO A 84 -32.18 8.43 30.55
CA PRO A 84 -32.35 8.91 29.19
C PRO A 84 -32.39 10.43 29.12
N ARG A 85 -31.78 11.00 28.08
CA ARG A 85 -31.92 12.43 27.78
C ARG A 85 -33.26 12.66 27.09
N PHE A 86 -33.91 13.75 27.48
CA PHE A 86 -35.20 14.17 26.91
C PHE A 86 -35.10 14.44 25.40
N ASP A 87 -34.02 15.08 24.95
CA ASP A 87 -33.78 15.36 23.52
C ASP A 87 -32.34 14.98 23.14
N ALA A 88 -32.14 13.68 22.91
CA ALA A 88 -30.86 13.11 22.54
C ALA A 88 -30.38 13.59 21.16
N ALA A 89 -31.30 13.85 20.23
CA ALA A 89 -30.96 14.34 18.89
C ALA A 89 -30.45 15.78 18.93
N ALA A 90 -31.09 16.67 19.71
CA ALA A 90 -30.58 18.02 19.91
C ALA A 90 -29.23 18.02 20.64
N GLU A 91 -29.02 17.11 21.59
CA GLU A 91 -27.70 16.95 22.22
C GLU A 91 -26.64 16.51 21.22
N LEU A 92 -26.94 15.54 20.34
CA LEU A 92 -26.03 15.15 19.27
C LEU A 92 -25.70 16.34 18.37
N GLY A 93 -26.71 17.10 17.93
CA GLY A 93 -26.53 18.29 17.10
C GLY A 93 -25.60 19.32 17.75
N ARG A 94 -25.79 19.61 19.04
CA ARG A 94 -24.92 20.51 19.80
C ARG A 94 -23.49 20.01 19.89
N GLN A 95 -23.29 18.74 20.23
CA GLN A 95 -21.96 18.16 20.40
C GLN A 95 -21.23 18.00 19.07
N TRP A 96 -21.96 17.68 18.00
CA TRP A 96 -21.44 17.65 16.64
C TRP A 96 -20.95 19.03 16.19
N ALA A 97 -21.76 20.09 16.40
CA ALA A 97 -21.36 21.45 16.05
C ALA A 97 -20.09 21.88 16.80
N LYS A 98 -19.97 21.53 18.08
CA LYS A 98 -18.75 21.75 18.89
C LYS A 98 -17.56 20.97 18.33
N ALA A 99 -17.75 19.70 17.98
CA ALA A 99 -16.68 18.84 17.46
C ALA A 99 -16.17 19.32 16.09
N VAL A 100 -17.05 19.72 15.18
CA VAL A 100 -16.67 20.27 13.87
C VAL A 100 -15.97 21.62 14.02
N THR A 101 -16.46 22.46 14.94
CA THR A 101 -15.81 23.73 15.28
C THR A 101 -14.41 23.50 15.84
N ALA A 102 -14.24 22.60 16.82
CA ALA A 102 -12.95 22.22 17.35
C ALA A 102 -12.01 21.65 16.26
N ALA A 103 -12.53 20.74 15.42
CA ALA A 103 -11.77 20.17 14.30
C ALA A 103 -11.36 21.22 13.25
N SER A 104 -12.12 22.31 13.12
CA SER A 104 -11.80 23.42 12.21
C SER A 104 -10.72 24.36 12.73
N TYR A 105 -10.65 24.56 14.05
CA TYR A 105 -9.58 25.33 14.71
C TYR A 105 -8.31 24.52 14.93
N THR A 106 -8.42 23.18 14.92
CA THR A 106 -7.27 22.29 15.00
C THR A 106 -6.55 22.28 13.65
N ASN A 107 -5.71 23.30 13.44
CA ASN A 107 -4.63 23.20 12.46
C ASN A 107 -3.81 21.96 12.81
N ARG A 108 -3.35 21.21 11.80
CA ARG A 108 -2.71 19.90 11.98
C ARG A 108 -1.37 20.04 12.72
N ASP A 109 -1.39 20.10 14.06
CA ASP A 109 -0.30 19.72 14.99
C ASP A 109 -0.62 20.13 16.44
N THR A 110 -0.91 19.17 17.35
CA THR A 110 -0.70 19.31 18.82
C THR A 110 -0.49 17.98 19.55
N SER A 111 0.00 16.97 18.84
CA SER A 111 0.85 15.97 19.46
C SER A 111 1.95 15.76 18.44
N GLY A 112 3.20 16.06 18.80
CA GLY A 112 4.34 15.68 17.98
C GLY A 112 4.24 14.21 17.54
N PRO A 113 5.05 13.77 16.56
CA PRO A 113 5.02 12.40 16.10
C PRO A 113 4.90 11.43 17.28
N SER A 114 3.94 10.50 17.24
CA SER A 114 3.77 9.56 18.35
C SER A 114 5.11 8.90 18.67
N PRO A 115 5.39 8.49 19.93
CA PRO A 115 6.65 7.82 20.25
C PRO A 115 6.98 6.67 19.28
N ALA A 116 5.96 5.95 18.81
CA ALA A 116 6.08 4.91 17.79
C ALA A 116 6.50 5.45 16.40
N ARG A 117 5.95 6.60 15.98
CA ARG A 117 6.36 7.30 14.75
C ARG A 117 7.79 7.80 14.85
N HIS A 118 8.19 8.41 15.98
CA HIS A 118 9.57 8.83 16.20
C HIS A 118 10.55 7.65 16.18
N ALA A 119 10.20 6.52 16.80
CA ALA A 119 11.02 5.31 16.74
C ALA A 119 11.16 4.78 15.30
N ALA A 120 10.07 4.73 14.53
CA ALA A 120 10.10 4.33 13.13
C ALA A 120 10.96 5.29 12.28
N GLU A 121 10.84 6.59 12.50
CA GLU A 121 11.64 7.63 11.84
C GLU A 121 13.12 7.50 12.18
N ALA A 122 13.47 7.30 13.45
CA ALA A 122 14.85 7.10 13.90
C ALA A 122 15.47 5.83 13.28
N ALA A 123 14.74 4.70 13.29
CA ALA A 123 15.21 3.45 12.68
C ALA A 123 15.45 3.60 11.16
N VAL A 124 14.59 4.37 10.48
CA VAL A 124 14.72 4.63 9.04
C VAL A 124 15.84 5.62 8.75
N ALA A 125 15.99 6.68 9.54
CA ALA A 125 17.10 7.62 9.40
C ALA A 125 18.44 6.90 9.59
N ASP A 126 18.54 6.02 10.58
CA ASP A 126 19.73 5.22 10.83
C ASP A 126 20.05 4.27 9.66
N LEU A 127 19.03 3.55 9.15
CA LEU A 127 19.17 2.71 7.97
C LEU A 127 19.69 3.51 6.77
N LEU A 128 19.08 4.66 6.45
CA LEU A 128 19.45 5.48 5.30
C LEU A 128 20.88 6.04 5.44
N THR A 129 21.28 6.45 6.65
CA THR A 129 22.65 6.89 6.93
C THR A 129 23.66 5.75 6.76
N ARG A 130 23.38 4.55 7.31
CA ARG A 130 24.23 3.36 7.14
C ARG A 130 24.37 2.97 5.68
N MET A 131 23.27 3.01 4.92
CA MET A 131 23.31 2.78 3.48
C MET A 131 24.20 3.82 2.79
N SER A 132 24.07 5.10 3.16
CA SER A 132 24.85 6.18 2.55
C SER A 132 26.35 6.12 2.89
N ALA A 133 26.71 5.58 4.06
CA ALA A 133 28.09 5.36 4.49
C ALA A 133 28.80 4.24 3.69
N GLN A 134 28.05 3.35 3.04
CA GLN A 134 28.60 2.21 2.28
C GLN A 134 28.16 2.22 0.81
N PRO A 135 28.45 3.27 0.02
CA PRO A 135 27.92 3.43 -1.33
C PRO A 135 28.31 2.27 -2.27
N ALA A 136 29.51 1.69 -2.09
CA ALA A 136 29.99 0.57 -2.88
C ALA A 136 29.15 -0.71 -2.73
N ARG A 137 28.50 -0.92 -1.56
CA ARG A 137 27.64 -2.09 -1.32
C ARG A 137 26.40 -2.10 -2.22
N TRP A 138 25.92 -0.91 -2.60
CA TRP A 138 24.72 -0.72 -3.41
C TRP A 138 25.03 -0.57 -4.90
N ALA A 139 26.30 -0.74 -5.28
CA ALA A 139 26.73 -0.77 -6.66
C ALA A 139 26.28 -2.08 -7.34
N GLY A 140 26.27 -2.05 -8.67
CA GLY A 140 25.89 -3.18 -9.50
C GLY A 140 24.40 -3.48 -9.49
N LYS A 141 24.04 -4.56 -10.18
CA LYS A 141 22.64 -4.98 -10.34
C LYS A 141 22.05 -5.43 -9.00
N THR A 142 22.74 -6.35 -8.33
CA THR A 142 22.30 -6.95 -7.06
C THR A 142 22.30 -5.94 -5.93
N GLY A 143 23.35 -5.11 -5.79
CA GLY A 143 23.40 -4.05 -4.79
C GLY A 143 22.29 -3.02 -4.97
N THR A 144 21.90 -2.72 -6.21
CA THR A 144 20.73 -1.86 -6.46
C THR A 144 19.42 -2.53 -6.04
N GLN A 145 19.25 -3.82 -6.36
CA GLN A 145 18.05 -4.56 -5.95
C GLN A 145 17.94 -4.64 -4.43
N ASP A 146 19.04 -4.93 -3.74
CA ASP A 146 19.13 -4.93 -2.27
C ASP A 146 18.72 -3.57 -1.69
N ARG A 147 19.24 -2.48 -2.27
CA ARG A 147 18.88 -1.12 -1.89
C ARG A 147 17.38 -0.87 -2.02
N LEU A 148 16.77 -1.21 -3.17
CA LEU A 148 15.34 -1.01 -3.38
C LEU A 148 14.48 -1.84 -2.42
N VAL A 149 14.91 -3.07 -2.09
CA VAL A 149 14.25 -3.91 -1.09
C VAL A 149 14.30 -3.23 0.28
N LEU A 150 15.44 -2.68 0.71
CA LEU A 150 15.54 -1.94 1.97
C LEU A 150 14.70 -0.66 2.00
N LEU A 151 14.72 0.13 0.91
CA LEU A 151 13.91 1.34 0.80
C LEU A 151 12.42 1.04 0.87
N ALA A 152 11.96 -0.06 0.26
CA ALA A 152 10.57 -0.49 0.34
C ALA A 152 10.15 -0.85 1.78
N LEU A 153 11.02 -1.52 2.55
CA LEU A 153 10.76 -1.76 3.98
C LEU A 153 10.72 -0.46 4.76
N ALA A 154 11.69 0.44 4.54
CA ALA A 154 11.72 1.74 5.19
C ALA A 154 10.43 2.54 4.94
N ALA A 155 9.95 2.58 3.69
CA ALA A 155 8.67 3.19 3.34
C ALA A 155 7.50 2.55 4.10
N ARG A 156 7.48 1.21 4.23
CA ARG A 156 6.43 0.47 4.94
C ARG A 156 6.46 0.75 6.45
N THR A 157 7.64 0.78 7.06
CA THR A 157 7.87 1.12 8.47
C THR A 157 7.39 2.54 8.77
N LEU A 158 7.72 3.53 7.94
CA LEU A 158 7.22 4.90 8.07
C LEU A 158 5.69 4.95 7.96
N ALA A 159 5.12 4.31 6.94
CA ALA A 159 3.68 4.34 6.68
C ALA A 159 2.87 3.69 7.81
N ALA A 160 3.39 2.63 8.43
CA ALA A 160 2.75 1.93 9.53
C ALA A 160 3.06 2.53 10.92
N ALA A 161 4.07 3.41 11.01
CA ALA A 161 4.54 4.01 12.26
C ALA A 161 4.84 2.96 13.37
N THR A 162 5.44 1.83 12.98
CA THR A 162 5.82 0.73 13.89
C THR A 162 7.16 0.14 13.44
N GLY A 163 7.97 -0.33 14.39
CA GLY A 163 9.26 -0.96 14.13
C GLY A 163 9.17 -2.37 13.51
N ALA A 164 7.99 -2.99 13.54
CA ALA A 164 7.74 -4.31 12.96
C ALA A 164 6.46 -4.27 12.11
N VAL A 165 6.57 -4.68 10.84
CA VAL A 165 5.50 -4.55 9.84
C VAL A 165 5.19 -5.87 9.16
N HIS A 166 3.90 -6.14 8.95
CA HIS A 166 3.48 -7.16 8.00
C HIS A 166 3.83 -6.71 6.59
N PHE A 167 4.62 -7.54 5.89
CA PHE A 167 5.04 -7.24 4.53
C PHE A 167 5.25 -8.52 3.73
N SER A 168 4.33 -8.79 2.79
CA SER A 168 4.43 -9.96 1.91
C SER A 168 5.48 -9.72 0.82
N GLU A 169 6.10 -10.79 0.30
CA GLU A 169 7.03 -10.68 -0.83
C GLU A 169 6.38 -10.01 -2.06
N ARG A 170 5.07 -10.19 -2.24
CA ARG A 170 4.29 -9.58 -3.32
C ARG A 170 4.19 -8.07 -3.13
N ASP A 171 3.76 -7.62 -1.95
CA ASP A 171 3.66 -6.19 -1.64
C ASP A 171 5.03 -5.52 -1.71
N TRP A 172 6.07 -6.23 -1.29
CA TRP A 172 7.44 -5.77 -1.33
C TRP A 172 7.93 -5.61 -2.76
N ALA A 173 7.63 -6.57 -3.64
CA ALA A 173 7.93 -6.48 -5.06
C ALA A 173 7.21 -5.30 -5.73
N LEU A 174 5.95 -5.04 -5.38
CA LEU A 174 5.22 -3.85 -5.85
C LEU A 174 5.88 -2.56 -5.35
N ALA A 175 6.16 -2.48 -4.05
CA ALA A 175 6.77 -1.30 -3.45
C ALA A 175 8.14 -0.97 -4.06
N ALA A 176 8.99 -1.98 -4.25
CA ALA A 176 10.35 -1.85 -4.78
C ALA A 176 10.42 -1.77 -6.33
N GLY A 177 9.32 -2.01 -7.05
CA GLY A 177 9.33 -2.09 -8.52
C GLY A 177 10.00 -3.37 -9.08
N LEU A 178 10.20 -4.39 -8.26
CA LEU A 178 10.90 -5.63 -8.61
C LEU A 178 9.92 -6.80 -8.87
N THR A 179 10.45 -7.95 -9.29
CA THR A 179 9.70 -9.20 -9.33
C THR A 179 9.72 -9.89 -7.97
N ARG A 180 8.72 -10.75 -7.70
CA ARG A 180 8.62 -11.49 -6.44
C ARG A 180 9.87 -12.35 -6.20
N ASP A 181 10.31 -13.08 -7.22
CA ASP A 181 11.47 -13.99 -7.09
C ASP A 181 12.75 -13.22 -6.79
N THR A 182 12.93 -12.04 -7.42
CA THR A 182 14.05 -11.15 -7.08
C THR A 182 13.98 -10.76 -5.60
N VAL A 183 12.80 -10.36 -5.10
CA VAL A 183 12.65 -9.99 -3.69
C VAL A 183 12.96 -11.18 -2.78
N ALA A 184 12.39 -12.36 -3.05
CA ALA A 184 12.59 -13.54 -2.23
C ALA A 184 14.08 -13.94 -2.13
N ASP A 185 14.79 -13.90 -3.26
CA ASP A 185 16.21 -14.16 -3.34
C ASP A 185 17.05 -13.11 -2.59
N ARG A 186 16.77 -11.81 -2.82
CA ARG A 186 17.50 -10.72 -2.14
C ARG A 186 17.22 -10.64 -0.64
N LEU A 187 16.01 -10.97 -0.20
CA LEU A 187 15.66 -11.04 1.23
C LEU A 187 16.53 -12.06 1.97
N LYS A 188 16.82 -13.23 1.39
CA LYS A 188 17.72 -14.22 2.00
C LYS A 188 19.09 -13.60 2.31
N THR A 189 19.68 -12.92 1.33
CA THR A 189 20.97 -12.24 1.49
C THR A 189 20.90 -11.12 2.54
N LEU A 190 19.87 -10.28 2.52
CA LEU A 190 19.73 -9.16 3.46
C LEU A 190 19.49 -9.62 4.90
N VAL A 191 18.83 -10.77 5.11
CA VAL A 191 18.70 -11.42 6.41
C VAL A 191 20.05 -11.94 6.89
N GLN A 192 20.77 -12.68 6.05
CA GLN A 192 22.10 -13.22 6.39
C GLN A 192 23.10 -12.12 6.75
N GLN A 193 23.00 -10.96 6.08
CA GLN A 193 23.87 -9.81 6.32
C GLN A 193 23.38 -8.91 7.47
N GLY A 194 22.27 -9.25 8.14
CA GLY A 194 21.78 -8.51 9.29
C GLY A 194 21.23 -7.12 8.98
N TRP A 195 20.71 -6.88 7.76
CA TRP A 195 20.02 -5.62 7.44
C TRP A 195 18.53 -5.66 7.82
N VAL A 196 17.91 -6.83 7.68
CA VAL A 196 16.49 -7.06 8.00
C VAL A 196 16.34 -8.33 8.83
N ALA A 197 15.34 -8.35 9.71
CA ALA A 197 15.03 -9.53 10.51
C ALA A 197 13.56 -9.89 10.36
N ARG A 198 13.31 -11.20 10.23
CA ARG A 198 11.97 -11.77 10.31
C ARG A 198 11.62 -11.99 11.77
N VAL A 199 10.68 -11.20 12.28
CA VAL A 199 10.20 -11.28 13.67
C VAL A 199 9.21 -12.43 13.81
N GLN A 200 8.37 -12.63 12.79
CA GLN A 200 7.37 -13.69 12.78
C GLN A 200 7.31 -14.33 11.39
N GLN A 201 7.21 -15.66 11.33
CA GLN A 201 6.95 -16.36 10.07
C GLN A 201 5.55 -16.03 9.56
N ALA A 202 5.35 -16.16 8.24
CA ALA A 202 4.02 -16.06 7.67
C ALA A 202 3.16 -17.24 8.19
N ALA A 203 1.89 -16.97 8.49
CA ALA A 203 0.95 -17.97 9.00
C ALA A 203 -0.44 -17.72 8.41
N GLY A 204 -0.98 -18.71 7.71
CA GLY A 204 -2.26 -18.59 7.01
C GLY A 204 -2.31 -17.36 6.08
N PRO A 205 -3.32 -16.48 6.18
CA PRO A 205 -3.42 -15.28 5.34
C PRO A 205 -2.44 -14.16 5.75
N TRP A 206 -1.79 -14.29 6.90
CA TRP A 206 -0.94 -13.24 7.44
C TRP A 206 0.46 -13.29 6.85
N ALA A 207 0.89 -12.16 6.27
CA ALA A 207 2.27 -11.99 5.82
C ALA A 207 3.24 -12.06 7.00
N ALA A 208 4.46 -12.52 6.72
CA ALA A 208 5.56 -12.48 7.68
C ALA A 208 5.77 -11.05 8.21
N VAL A 209 6.16 -10.97 9.48
CA VAL A 209 6.47 -9.69 10.14
C VAL A 209 7.96 -9.43 10.06
N TRP A 210 8.32 -8.25 9.56
CA TRP A 210 9.68 -7.84 9.31
C TRP A 210 10.04 -6.57 10.07
N ARG A 211 11.30 -6.45 10.44
CA ARG A 211 11.87 -5.23 11.02
C ARG A 211 13.20 -4.87 10.37
N ILE A 212 13.52 -3.59 10.40
CA ILE A 212 14.87 -3.09 10.13
C ILE A 212 15.74 -3.52 11.32
N VAL A 213 16.90 -4.10 11.06
CA VAL A 213 17.84 -4.44 12.13
C VAL A 213 18.60 -3.18 12.53
N GLU A 214 18.50 -2.84 13.81
CA GLU A 214 19.34 -1.86 14.47
C GLU A 214 20.66 -2.55 14.88
N PRO A 215 21.84 -1.95 14.62
CA PRO A 215 23.09 -2.49 15.12
C PRO A 215 23.04 -2.55 16.66
N GLY A 216 23.31 -3.72 17.25
CA GLY A 216 23.35 -3.88 18.70
C GLY A 216 24.57 -3.20 19.30
N GLY A 217 24.38 -2.36 20.33
CA GLY A 217 25.45 -1.71 21.09
C GLY A 217 25.23 -0.20 21.20
N GLY A 218 25.18 0.32 22.43
CA GLY A 218 24.81 1.69 22.79
C GLY A 218 25.65 2.84 22.21
N GLU A 219 26.55 2.59 21.27
CA GLU A 219 27.48 3.57 20.70
C GLU A 219 27.34 3.78 19.18
N GLN A 220 26.45 3.06 18.48
CA GLN A 220 26.36 3.12 17.01
C GLN A 220 24.98 3.50 16.46
N ARG A 221 24.21 4.32 17.19
CA ARG A 221 23.12 5.07 16.54
C ARG A 221 23.78 6.21 15.79
N SER A 222 23.48 6.34 14.50
CA SER A 222 24.05 7.42 13.67
C SER A 222 23.72 8.85 14.15
N GLY A 223 22.82 9.01 15.15
CA GLY A 223 22.31 10.30 15.59
C GLY A 223 21.47 11.02 14.54
N ALA A 224 21.20 10.37 13.41
CA ALA A 224 20.50 10.96 12.28
C ALA A 224 19.05 11.25 12.64
N VAL A 225 18.63 12.49 12.39
CA VAL A 225 17.25 12.91 12.52
C VAL A 225 16.58 12.72 11.18
N PHE A 226 15.47 11.98 11.16
CA PHE A 226 14.67 11.82 9.95
C PHE A 226 14.17 13.18 9.47
N SER A 227 14.48 13.53 8.23
CA SER A 227 14.13 14.83 7.65
C SER A 227 13.11 14.69 6.53
N PRO A 228 12.33 15.75 6.23
CA PRO A 228 11.44 15.78 5.07
C PRO A 228 12.16 15.52 3.73
N GLU A 229 13.46 15.86 3.65
CA GLU A 229 14.28 15.60 2.47
C GLU A 229 14.58 14.09 2.33
N MET A 230 14.89 13.39 3.43
CA MET A 230 15.05 11.93 3.42
C MET A 230 13.77 11.21 2.98
N ASP A 231 12.60 11.64 3.49
CA ASP A 231 11.30 11.09 3.07
C ASP A 231 11.07 11.30 1.57
N ARG A 232 11.34 12.51 1.07
CA ARG A 232 11.20 12.83 -0.36
C ARG A 232 12.12 11.98 -1.23
N GLN A 233 13.40 11.90 -0.89
CA GLN A 233 14.38 11.09 -1.64
C GLN A 233 14.01 9.61 -1.67
N LEU A 234 13.59 9.05 -0.53
CA LEU A 234 13.12 7.66 -0.43
C LEU A 234 11.91 7.42 -1.33
N ARG A 235 10.91 8.32 -1.30
CA ARG A 235 9.71 8.19 -2.13
C ARG A 235 10.01 8.36 -3.61
N ASP A 236 10.88 9.29 -3.96
CA ASP A 236 11.27 9.57 -5.35
C ASP A 236 12.07 8.40 -5.95
N GLU A 237 12.98 7.79 -5.19
CA GLU A 237 13.74 6.62 -5.65
C GLU A 237 12.82 5.42 -5.88
N LEU A 238 11.87 5.16 -4.96
CA LEU A 238 10.88 4.10 -5.13
C LEU A 238 9.86 4.39 -6.23
N ALA A 239 9.45 5.66 -6.39
CA ALA A 239 8.56 6.05 -7.49
C ALA A 239 9.24 5.85 -8.84
N CYS A 240 10.49 6.29 -8.96
CA CYS A 240 11.31 6.04 -10.14
C CYS A 240 11.41 4.54 -10.43
N ALA A 241 11.72 3.70 -9.45
CA ALA A 241 11.85 2.26 -9.64
C ALA A 241 10.56 1.55 -10.12
N ARG A 242 9.39 2.16 -9.90
CA ARG A 242 8.10 1.63 -10.35
C ARG A 242 7.68 2.10 -11.74
N GLU A 243 8.43 3.00 -12.38
CA GLU A 243 8.13 3.46 -13.75
C GLU A 243 8.25 2.29 -14.74
N ASP A 244 7.25 2.16 -15.62
CA ASP A 244 7.07 1.01 -16.51
C ASP A 244 8.24 0.76 -17.45
N ILE A 245 8.94 1.82 -17.86
CA ILE A 245 10.08 1.74 -18.77
C ILE A 245 11.22 0.87 -18.24
N TRP A 246 11.34 0.69 -16.92
CA TRP A 246 12.38 -0.17 -16.34
C TRP A 246 12.09 -1.66 -16.51
N HIS A 247 10.90 -2.03 -16.96
CA HIS A 247 10.57 -3.39 -17.36
C HIS A 247 11.08 -3.71 -18.76
N ALA A 248 11.48 -2.71 -19.56
CA ALA A 248 12.07 -2.99 -20.86
C ALA A 248 13.37 -3.81 -20.70
N ARG A 249 13.42 -5.00 -21.33
CA ARG A 249 14.58 -5.92 -21.34
C ARG A 249 15.94 -5.22 -21.54
N PRO A 250 16.12 -4.26 -22.48
CA PRO A 250 17.41 -3.61 -22.66
C PRO A 250 17.78 -2.64 -21.53
N LEU A 251 16.84 -2.18 -20.69
CA LEU A 251 17.09 -1.23 -19.60
C LEU A 251 17.22 -1.95 -18.27
N GLY A 252 16.12 -2.46 -17.72
CA GLY A 252 16.10 -3.05 -16.38
C GLY A 252 16.54 -2.09 -15.28
N VAL A 253 16.79 -2.64 -14.09
CA VAL A 253 17.27 -1.89 -12.92
C VAL A 253 18.61 -1.15 -13.16
N LEU A 254 19.49 -1.70 -13.99
CA LEU A 254 20.76 -1.04 -14.35
C LEU A 254 20.55 0.17 -15.26
N GLY A 255 19.58 0.10 -16.19
CA GLY A 255 19.20 1.24 -17.02
C GLY A 255 18.67 2.39 -16.18
N MET A 256 17.81 2.09 -15.20
CA MET A 256 17.33 3.04 -14.20
C MET A 256 18.50 3.71 -13.46
N ARG A 257 19.50 2.95 -12.99
CA ARG A 257 20.63 3.53 -12.26
C ARG A 257 21.54 4.41 -13.10
N VAL A 258 21.82 4.02 -14.33
CA VAL A 258 22.56 4.87 -15.28
C VAL A 258 21.80 6.17 -15.51
N TRP A 259 20.48 6.10 -15.74
CA TRP A 259 19.63 7.26 -15.93
C TRP A 259 19.60 8.19 -14.70
N THR A 260 19.43 7.64 -13.50
CA THR A 260 19.42 8.43 -12.25
C THR A 260 20.77 9.11 -11.98
N GLN A 261 21.89 8.42 -12.24
CA GLN A 261 23.23 9.02 -12.08
C GLN A 261 23.47 10.15 -13.08
N LEU A 262 23.12 9.95 -14.35
CA LEU A 262 23.19 11.01 -15.36
C LEU A 262 22.29 12.21 -15.00
N ALA A 263 21.16 11.96 -14.36
CA ALA A 263 20.26 13.02 -13.93
C ALA A 263 20.81 13.86 -12.76
N SER A 264 21.81 13.34 -12.04
CA SER A 264 22.51 14.05 -10.95
C SER A 264 23.69 14.89 -11.44
N GLY A 265 24.18 14.67 -12.66
CA GLY A 265 25.28 15.42 -13.25
C GLY A 265 25.78 14.81 -14.56
N ARG A 266 26.51 15.61 -15.34
CA ARG A 266 27.20 15.11 -16.54
C ARG A 266 28.36 14.22 -16.12
N LEU A 267 28.29 12.94 -16.49
CA LEU A 267 29.29 11.93 -16.15
C LEU A 267 29.73 11.19 -17.41
N SER A 268 31.03 10.96 -17.53
CA SER A 268 31.60 10.09 -18.55
C SER A 268 31.22 8.63 -18.31
N VAL A 269 31.36 7.81 -19.36
CA VAL A 269 31.14 6.35 -19.27
C VAL A 269 32.01 5.72 -18.19
N ARG A 270 33.26 6.18 -18.04
CA ARG A 270 34.21 5.64 -17.06
C ARG A 270 33.78 5.98 -15.62
N GLU A 271 33.33 7.21 -15.38
CA GLU A 271 32.83 7.63 -14.07
C GLU A 271 31.53 6.91 -13.70
N LEU A 272 30.61 6.75 -14.64
CA LEU A 272 29.40 5.95 -14.44
C LEU A 272 29.73 4.50 -14.10
N ALA A 273 30.67 3.90 -14.84
CA ALA A 273 31.12 2.53 -14.60
C ALA A 273 31.70 2.37 -13.19
N ALA A 274 32.59 3.29 -12.78
CA ALA A 274 33.21 3.28 -11.46
C ALA A 274 32.17 3.46 -10.34
N ARG A 275 31.28 4.47 -10.44
CA ARG A 275 30.25 4.74 -9.42
C ARG A 275 29.24 3.62 -9.29
N LEU A 276 28.87 3.00 -10.40
CA LEU A 276 27.89 1.93 -10.43
C LEU A 276 28.50 0.53 -10.28
N GLY A 277 29.82 0.40 -10.18
CA GLY A 277 30.49 -0.90 -10.05
C GLY A 277 30.15 -1.88 -11.19
N ILE A 278 30.02 -1.37 -12.42
CA ILE A 278 29.71 -2.18 -13.61
C ILE A 278 30.71 -1.88 -14.74
N CYS A 279 30.84 -2.79 -15.70
CA CYS A 279 31.79 -2.60 -16.78
C CYS A 279 31.36 -1.46 -17.75
N PRO A 280 32.32 -0.71 -18.33
CA PRO A 280 32.03 0.35 -19.31
C PRO A 280 31.21 -0.13 -20.52
N ALA A 281 31.36 -1.39 -20.93
CA ALA A 281 30.55 -1.99 -21.99
C ALA A 281 29.05 -2.04 -21.63
N THR A 282 28.73 -2.39 -20.38
CA THR A 282 27.34 -2.37 -19.88
C THR A 282 26.79 -0.96 -19.86
N VAL A 283 27.57 0.03 -19.38
CA VAL A 283 27.16 1.44 -19.39
C VAL A 283 26.86 1.90 -20.82
N ARG A 284 27.74 1.62 -21.79
CA ARG A 284 27.51 1.96 -23.21
C ARG A 284 26.25 1.31 -23.76
N SER A 285 25.99 0.05 -23.44
CA SER A 285 24.78 -0.66 -23.82
C SER A 285 23.52 0.02 -23.26
N LYS A 286 23.51 0.34 -21.96
CA LYS A 286 22.38 1.04 -21.33
C LYS A 286 22.19 2.45 -21.87
N LEU A 287 23.26 3.21 -22.11
CA LEU A 287 23.18 4.53 -22.75
C LEU A 287 22.61 4.46 -24.17
N ARG A 288 22.97 3.43 -24.95
CA ARG A 288 22.38 3.22 -26.28
C ARG A 288 20.88 2.98 -26.19
N ALA A 289 20.43 2.14 -25.26
CA ALA A 289 19.00 1.89 -25.02
C ALA A 289 18.26 3.12 -24.50
N LEU A 290 18.84 3.88 -23.57
CA LEU A 290 18.24 5.12 -23.07
C LEU A 290 18.06 6.15 -24.19
N ARG A 291 19.03 6.26 -25.11
CA ARG A 291 18.93 7.13 -26.29
C ARG A 291 17.88 6.64 -27.27
N SER A 292 17.80 5.33 -27.55
CA SER A 292 16.80 4.79 -28.48
C SER A 292 15.37 5.04 -28.03
N PHE A 293 15.12 5.11 -26.72
CA PHE A 293 13.81 5.48 -26.15
C PHE A 293 13.65 6.98 -25.84
N GLY A 294 14.61 7.82 -26.25
CA GLY A 294 14.53 9.27 -26.07
C GLY A 294 14.58 9.75 -24.61
N LEU A 295 15.19 8.97 -23.72
CA LEU A 295 15.35 9.29 -22.29
C LEU A 295 16.59 10.11 -21.98
N CYS A 296 17.60 10.04 -22.85
CA CYS A 296 18.73 10.95 -22.83
C CYS A 296 19.20 11.31 -24.24
N THR A 297 19.95 12.40 -24.33
CA THR A 297 20.60 12.85 -25.56
C THR A 297 22.02 12.29 -25.69
N ALA A 298 22.65 12.49 -26.85
CA ALA A 298 24.04 12.08 -27.09
C ALA A 298 25.04 12.85 -26.20
N ASP A 299 24.78 14.12 -25.91
CA ASP A 299 25.56 14.98 -25.01
C ASP A 299 25.28 14.73 -23.51
N GLY A 300 24.45 13.73 -23.19
CA GLY A 300 24.23 13.28 -21.82
C GLY A 300 23.14 14.04 -21.04
N ARG A 301 22.34 14.88 -21.70
CA ARG A 301 21.17 15.50 -21.08
C ARG A 301 20.08 14.46 -20.85
N VAL A 302 19.55 14.40 -19.64
CA VAL A 302 18.48 13.47 -19.25
C VAL A 302 17.11 14.15 -19.25
N TYR A 303 16.10 13.46 -19.76
CA TYR A 303 14.71 13.88 -19.64
C TYR A 303 14.04 13.21 -18.43
N ARG A 304 13.63 14.02 -17.45
CA ARG A 304 13.10 13.57 -16.15
C ARG A 304 11.58 13.61 -16.02
N SER A 305 10.87 14.13 -17.03
CA SER A 305 9.42 14.28 -16.93
C SER A 305 8.73 12.91 -16.97
N ARG A 306 7.70 12.73 -16.13
CA ARG A 306 6.86 11.51 -16.17
C ARG A 306 6.27 11.26 -17.55
N SER A 307 5.88 12.32 -18.27
CA SER A 307 5.41 12.24 -19.65
C SER A 307 6.45 11.70 -20.64
N ARG A 308 7.75 11.86 -20.38
CA ARG A 308 8.82 11.27 -21.19
C ARG A 308 9.02 9.80 -20.85
N LEU A 309 9.00 9.44 -19.57
CA LEU A 309 9.09 8.05 -19.12
C LEU A 309 7.91 7.21 -19.64
N ALA A 310 6.68 7.73 -19.58
CA ALA A 310 5.50 7.08 -20.13
C ALA A 310 5.60 6.87 -21.65
N ARG A 311 5.98 7.90 -22.42
CA ARG A 311 6.20 7.73 -23.88
C ARG A 311 7.27 6.71 -24.21
N ALA A 312 8.35 6.66 -23.43
CA ALA A 312 9.38 5.65 -23.58
C ALA A 312 8.84 4.25 -23.27
N ALA A 313 8.01 4.09 -22.24
CA ALA A 313 7.36 2.83 -21.90
C ALA A 313 6.45 2.33 -23.03
N VAL A 314 5.65 3.21 -23.63
CA VAL A 314 4.85 2.92 -24.82
C VAL A 314 5.74 2.47 -25.99
N ALA A 315 6.79 3.22 -26.30
CA ALA A 315 7.72 2.87 -27.38
C ALA A 315 8.45 1.53 -27.14
N ALA A 316 8.64 1.14 -25.89
CA ALA A 316 9.24 -0.13 -25.50
C ALA A 316 8.22 -1.28 -25.35
N GLY A 317 6.91 -1.03 -25.53
CA GLY A 317 5.85 -2.03 -25.37
C GLY A 317 5.59 -2.47 -23.93
N VAL A 318 6.02 -1.67 -22.94
CA VAL A 318 5.93 -2.01 -21.51
C VAL A 318 5.01 -1.08 -20.73
N ASP A 319 4.29 -0.19 -21.40
CA ASP A 319 3.27 0.65 -20.76
C ASP A 319 2.28 -0.21 -19.94
N GLY A 320 1.94 0.26 -18.75
CA GLY A 320 1.07 -0.43 -17.79
C GLY A 320 1.71 -1.61 -17.04
N ALA A 321 2.99 -1.94 -17.25
CA ALA A 321 3.59 -3.16 -16.72
C ALA A 321 3.63 -3.24 -15.20
N HIS A 322 3.77 -2.10 -14.52
CA HIS A 322 3.65 -2.04 -13.07
C HIS A 322 2.21 -2.28 -12.64
N ALA A 323 1.22 -1.65 -13.29
CA ALA A 323 -0.20 -1.85 -13.00
C ALA A 323 -0.64 -3.30 -13.24
N ASP A 324 -0.15 -3.94 -14.29
CA ASP A 324 -0.37 -5.36 -14.56
C ASP A 324 0.17 -6.24 -13.44
N ARG A 325 1.37 -5.95 -12.95
CA ARG A 325 1.95 -6.69 -11.82
C ARG A 325 1.12 -6.52 -10.55
N VAL A 326 0.61 -5.30 -10.29
CA VAL A 326 -0.32 -5.06 -9.17
C VAL A 326 -1.58 -5.94 -9.32
N ARG A 327 -2.17 -5.99 -10.51
CA ARG A 327 -3.33 -6.85 -10.80
C ARG A 327 -3.03 -8.33 -10.57
N LEU A 328 -1.94 -8.82 -11.15
CA LEU A 328 -1.50 -10.23 -11.03
C LEU A 328 -1.28 -10.63 -9.56
N TYR A 329 -0.63 -9.78 -8.76
CA TYR A 329 -0.36 -10.13 -7.36
C TYR A 329 -1.59 -10.04 -6.47
N ARG A 330 -2.53 -9.14 -6.76
CA ARG A 330 -3.85 -9.14 -6.11
C ARG A 330 -4.61 -10.42 -6.43
N LEU A 331 -4.58 -10.84 -7.69
CA LEU A 331 -5.16 -12.11 -8.15
C LEU A 331 -4.56 -13.31 -7.39
N HIS A 332 -3.23 -13.42 -7.34
CA HIS A 332 -2.55 -14.48 -6.59
C HIS A 332 -2.92 -14.50 -5.10
N SER A 333 -3.10 -13.34 -4.47
CA SER A 333 -3.52 -13.26 -3.07
C SER A 333 -4.96 -13.71 -2.87
N ALA A 334 -5.88 -13.32 -3.78
CA ALA A 334 -7.27 -13.76 -3.73
C ALA A 334 -7.41 -15.29 -3.91
N VAL A 335 -6.69 -15.87 -4.88
CA VAL A 335 -6.62 -17.33 -5.11
C VAL A 335 -6.13 -18.06 -3.85
N PHE A 336 -5.08 -17.52 -3.21
CA PHE A 336 -4.52 -18.15 -2.02
C PHE A 336 -5.50 -18.15 -0.84
N VAL A 337 -6.19 -17.02 -0.61
CA VAL A 337 -7.21 -16.93 0.44
C VAL A 337 -8.33 -17.95 0.18
N TRP A 338 -8.86 -18.00 -1.04
CA TRP A 338 -9.87 -18.97 -1.42
C TRP A 338 -9.42 -20.42 -1.20
N TRP A 339 -8.24 -20.80 -1.69
CA TRP A 339 -7.71 -22.15 -1.50
C TRP A 339 -7.54 -22.50 -0.03
N PHE A 340 -7.04 -21.56 0.78
CA PHE A 340 -6.78 -21.77 2.21
C PHE A 340 -8.07 -21.93 3.02
N THR A 341 -9.08 -21.08 2.78
CA THR A 341 -10.37 -21.17 3.47
C THR A 341 -11.12 -22.45 3.10
N THR A 342 -11.09 -22.84 1.82
CA THR A 342 -11.75 -24.06 1.32
C THR A 342 -11.11 -25.34 1.86
N ARG A 343 -9.79 -25.36 2.09
CA ARG A 343 -9.05 -26.59 2.43
C ARG A 343 -8.88 -26.86 3.92
N HIS A 344 -8.82 -25.83 4.77
CA HIS A 344 -8.32 -26.02 6.14
C HIS A 344 -9.32 -25.84 7.27
N GLN A 345 -10.33 -24.97 7.18
CA GLN A 345 -11.32 -24.80 8.26
C GLN A 345 -12.67 -24.24 7.73
N PRO A 346 -13.52 -25.06 7.10
CA PRO A 346 -14.83 -24.61 6.63
C PRO A 346 -15.74 -24.10 7.75
N GLU A 347 -15.52 -24.51 9.01
CA GLU A 347 -16.41 -24.22 10.16
C GLU A 347 -15.88 -23.20 11.19
N ARG A 348 -14.65 -22.68 11.03
CA ARG A 348 -14.00 -21.82 12.04
C ARG A 348 -13.49 -20.47 11.52
N SER A 349 -13.84 -20.09 10.31
CA SER A 349 -13.41 -18.82 9.74
C SER A 349 -14.32 -17.68 10.19
N ASP A 350 -13.74 -16.66 10.83
CA ASP A 350 -14.29 -15.32 11.01
C ASP A 350 -14.61 -14.62 9.67
N ALA A 351 -14.07 -15.13 8.56
CA ALA A 351 -14.49 -14.74 7.22
C ALA A 351 -15.92 -15.19 6.88
N LEU A 352 -16.49 -16.22 7.53
CA LEU A 352 -17.90 -16.60 7.33
C LEU A 352 -18.87 -15.50 7.79
N ALA A 353 -18.51 -14.76 8.85
CA ALA A 353 -19.33 -13.67 9.37
C ALA A 353 -19.24 -12.39 8.51
N GLU A 354 -18.15 -12.22 7.76
CA GLU A 354 -17.93 -11.08 6.86
C GLU A 354 -18.30 -11.41 5.40
N TRP A 355 -18.26 -12.69 5.00
CA TRP A 355 -18.36 -13.14 3.60
C TRP A 355 -19.27 -14.36 3.35
N GLY A 356 -19.95 -14.93 4.36
CA GLY A 356 -20.90 -16.05 4.23
C GLY A 356 -20.25 -17.44 4.12
N GLU A 357 -21.07 -18.51 4.07
CA GLU A 357 -20.65 -19.91 3.90
C GLU A 357 -19.88 -20.15 2.59
N PHE A 358 -18.77 -20.88 2.67
CA PHE A 358 -17.91 -21.23 1.53
C PHE A 358 -18.30 -22.63 1.00
N PRO A 359 -18.23 -22.88 -0.33
CA PRO A 359 -18.49 -24.19 -0.90
C PRO A 359 -17.43 -25.22 -0.45
N ASN A 360 -17.86 -26.46 -0.21
CA ASN A 360 -16.96 -27.55 0.21
C ASN A 360 -16.09 -28.07 -0.96
N PRO A 361 -15.07 -28.91 -0.73
CA PRO A 361 -14.13 -29.33 -1.79
C PRO A 361 -14.77 -30.05 -2.99
N ALA A 362 -15.83 -30.83 -2.78
CA ALA A 362 -16.55 -31.53 -3.85
C ALA A 362 -17.49 -30.57 -4.60
N GLU A 363 -18.06 -29.58 -3.89
CA GLU A 363 -18.79 -28.47 -4.49
C GLU A 363 -17.83 -27.57 -5.27
N ALA A 364 -16.64 -27.27 -4.78
CA ALA A 364 -15.64 -26.41 -5.43
C ALA A 364 -15.07 -27.02 -6.73
N GLU A 365 -15.03 -28.35 -6.84
CA GLU A 365 -14.69 -29.07 -8.08
C GLU A 365 -15.81 -29.00 -9.13
N GLN A 366 -17.06 -28.85 -8.70
CA GLN A 366 -18.24 -28.79 -9.57
C GLN A 366 -18.76 -27.35 -9.78
N THR A 367 -18.31 -26.43 -8.93
CA THR A 367 -18.70 -25.01 -8.93
C THR A 367 -17.79 -24.26 -9.88
N HIS A 368 -18.40 -23.60 -10.86
CA HIS A 368 -17.65 -22.86 -11.85
C HIS A 368 -16.83 -21.76 -11.16
N PRO A 369 -15.54 -21.55 -11.49
CA PRO A 369 -14.69 -20.55 -10.83
C PRO A 369 -15.26 -19.12 -10.82
N THR A 370 -16.21 -18.84 -11.72
CA THR A 370 -16.98 -17.59 -11.80
C THR A 370 -17.96 -17.40 -10.63
N ASP A 371 -18.54 -18.46 -10.10
CA ASP A 371 -19.50 -18.40 -8.97
C ASP A 371 -18.78 -18.14 -7.63
N ILE A 372 -17.54 -18.59 -7.54
CA ILE A 372 -16.61 -18.32 -6.43
C ILE A 372 -16.15 -16.86 -6.45
N ALA A 373 -15.90 -16.30 -7.64
CA ALA A 373 -15.58 -14.88 -7.80
C ALA A 373 -16.79 -13.96 -7.52
N LEU A 374 -18.01 -14.45 -7.79
CA LEU A 374 -19.28 -13.78 -7.47
C LEU A 374 -19.54 -13.72 -5.95
N ALA A 375 -19.23 -14.78 -5.20
CA ALA A 375 -19.43 -14.83 -3.74
C ALA A 375 -18.49 -13.91 -2.93
N TYR A 376 -17.24 -13.71 -3.40
CA TYR A 376 -16.21 -12.97 -2.65
C TYR A 376 -15.87 -11.58 -3.20
N GLY A 377 -16.82 -10.96 -3.91
CA GLY A 377 -16.84 -9.51 -4.11
C GLY A 377 -16.04 -8.97 -5.30
N ALA A 378 -15.95 -9.70 -6.41
CA ALA A 378 -15.53 -9.12 -7.69
C ALA A 378 -16.70 -8.40 -8.39
N THR A 379 -16.95 -7.18 -7.91
CA THR A 379 -17.72 -6.05 -8.50
C THR A 379 -19.25 -6.04 -8.38
N ALA A 380 -19.76 -4.90 -7.92
CA ALA A 380 -21.16 -4.54 -8.02
C ALA A 380 -21.54 -4.37 -9.51
N THR A 381 -22.51 -5.18 -9.94
CA THR A 381 -23.43 -5.06 -11.10
C THR A 381 -22.93 -5.42 -12.53
N GLY A 382 -23.31 -6.61 -13.01
CA GLY A 382 -23.61 -6.94 -14.44
C GLY A 382 -22.91 -8.18 -15.06
N PRO A 383 -23.60 -9.13 -15.77
CA PRO A 383 -23.10 -10.50 -16.04
C PRO A 383 -22.69 -10.74 -17.54
N PRO A 384 -22.29 -11.96 -18.02
CA PRO A 384 -20.96 -12.25 -18.62
C PRO A 384 -20.99 -12.85 -20.06
N VAL A 385 -19.85 -13.12 -20.71
CA VAL A 385 -19.81 -14.05 -21.88
C VAL A 385 -18.44 -14.70 -22.13
N SER A 386 -18.36 -16.03 -21.96
CA SER A 386 -17.30 -16.98 -22.36
C SER A 386 -15.93 -16.93 -21.64
N ALA A 387 -15.29 -18.11 -21.55
CA ALA A 387 -14.06 -18.48 -20.83
C ALA A 387 -13.35 -17.32 -20.12
N THR A 388 -13.66 -17.11 -18.84
CA THR A 388 -13.12 -15.99 -18.08
C THR A 388 -11.60 -16.11 -17.94
N THR A 389 -10.90 -15.00 -18.20
CA THR A 389 -9.51 -14.64 -17.86
C THR A 389 -8.85 -15.42 -16.72
N TRP A 390 -9.64 -15.74 -15.69
CA TRP A 390 -9.30 -16.52 -14.51
C TRP A 390 -8.90 -17.97 -14.77
N GLY A 391 -9.63 -18.72 -15.61
CA GLY A 391 -9.31 -20.12 -15.91
C GLY A 391 -8.01 -20.24 -16.72
N ALA A 392 -7.80 -19.29 -17.64
CA ALA A 392 -6.56 -19.18 -18.39
C ALA A 392 -5.37 -18.77 -17.50
N ALA A 393 -5.56 -17.86 -16.55
CA ALA A 393 -4.53 -17.46 -15.60
C ALA A 393 -4.12 -18.59 -14.66
N MET A 394 -5.07 -19.41 -14.18
CA MET A 394 -4.79 -20.58 -13.36
C MET A 394 -4.03 -21.66 -14.14
N ALA A 395 -4.49 -22.00 -15.35
CA ALA A 395 -3.81 -22.97 -16.21
C ALA A 395 -2.42 -22.48 -16.67
N ALA A 396 -2.25 -21.18 -16.91
CA ALA A 396 -0.96 -20.58 -17.25
C ALA A 396 -0.01 -20.53 -16.04
N GLN A 397 -0.51 -20.22 -14.85
CA GLN A 397 0.29 -20.21 -13.62
C GLN A 397 0.84 -21.60 -13.29
N ASP A 398 0.04 -22.66 -13.46
CA ASP A 398 0.51 -24.04 -13.28
C ASP A 398 1.46 -24.47 -14.39
N ARG A 399 1.17 -24.14 -15.66
CA ARG A 399 2.01 -24.53 -16.81
C ARG A 399 3.39 -23.83 -16.84
N HIS A 400 3.50 -22.61 -16.30
CA HIS A 400 4.76 -21.85 -16.24
C HIS A 400 5.55 -22.03 -14.94
N ARG A 401 4.96 -22.62 -13.90
CA ARG A 401 5.68 -22.98 -12.67
C ARG A 401 6.79 -24.01 -12.90
N GLU A 402 6.72 -24.75 -14.01
CA GLU A 402 7.65 -25.82 -14.36
C GLU A 402 8.69 -25.44 -15.44
N ALA A 403 8.58 -24.29 -16.13
CA ALA A 403 9.41 -23.98 -17.30
C ALA A 403 10.05 -22.57 -17.28
N ASP A 404 11.39 -22.55 -17.25
CA ASP A 404 12.35 -21.48 -17.61
C ASP A 404 12.08 -20.03 -17.08
N PRO A 405 13.00 -19.42 -16.30
CA PRO A 405 12.96 -18.01 -15.89
C PRO A 405 12.76 -16.96 -17.00
N ASN A 406 13.01 -17.30 -18.28
CA ASN A 406 12.73 -16.41 -19.41
C ASN A 406 11.23 -16.29 -19.77
N SER A 407 10.37 -17.18 -19.26
CA SER A 407 8.93 -17.23 -19.54
C SER A 407 8.11 -16.15 -18.83
N TRP A 408 8.73 -15.36 -17.93
CA TRP A 408 8.08 -14.26 -17.21
C TRP A 408 7.43 -13.24 -18.16
N TRP A 409 8.06 -12.93 -19.30
CA TRP A 409 7.51 -11.99 -20.27
C TRP A 409 6.29 -12.56 -21.01
N GLU A 410 6.26 -13.87 -21.24
CA GLU A 410 5.14 -14.57 -21.85
C GLU A 410 3.97 -14.72 -20.88
N LEU A 411 4.24 -15.01 -19.60
CA LEU A 411 3.21 -15.01 -18.56
C LEU A 411 2.61 -13.62 -18.36
N VAL A 412 3.42 -12.56 -18.36
CA VAL A 412 2.94 -11.17 -18.28
C VAL A 412 2.17 -10.79 -19.54
N ALA A 413 2.62 -11.18 -20.75
CA ALA A 413 1.92 -10.91 -22.00
C ALA A 413 0.59 -11.68 -22.11
N ALA A 414 0.55 -12.96 -21.70
CA ALA A 414 -0.64 -13.78 -21.68
C ALA A 414 -1.64 -13.30 -20.62
N ALA A 415 -1.17 -12.95 -19.42
CA ALA A 415 -1.99 -12.32 -18.41
C ALA A 415 -2.53 -10.96 -18.88
N ARG A 416 -1.72 -10.13 -19.55
CA ARG A 416 -2.15 -8.86 -20.17
C ARG A 416 -3.21 -9.05 -21.24
N ALA A 417 -3.02 -10.01 -22.14
CA ALA A 417 -3.97 -10.32 -23.20
C ALA A 417 -5.29 -10.91 -22.67
N ALA A 418 -5.22 -11.59 -21.52
CA ALA A 418 -6.39 -12.14 -20.86
C ALA A 418 -7.13 -11.11 -19.99
N LEU A 419 -6.44 -10.08 -19.47
CA LEU A 419 -7.06 -9.01 -18.68
C LEU A 419 -7.88 -8.07 -19.60
N PRO A 420 -9.09 -7.65 -19.21
CA PRO A 420 -9.83 -6.64 -19.96
C PRO A 420 -9.02 -5.33 -20.02
N ALA A 421 -9.17 -4.57 -21.11
CA ALA A 421 -8.49 -3.29 -21.32
C ALA A 421 -8.71 -2.33 -20.12
N PRO A 422 -7.74 -1.47 -19.76
CA PRO A 422 -7.84 -0.57 -18.60
C PRO A 422 -9.12 0.28 -18.56
N ASP A 423 -9.62 0.62 -19.75
CA ASP A 423 -10.79 1.41 -20.09
C ASP A 423 -12.12 0.64 -19.96
N MET A 424 -12.09 -0.70 -19.97
CA MET A 424 -13.25 -1.55 -19.66
C MET A 424 -13.55 -1.67 -18.16
N LEU A 425 -12.74 -1.06 -17.29
CA LEU A 425 -12.96 -1.00 -15.84
C LEU A 425 -13.49 0.36 -15.36
N LEU A 426 -13.82 1.26 -16.28
CA LEU A 426 -14.56 2.48 -15.94
C LEU A 426 -16.00 2.08 -15.56
N ALA A 427 -16.41 2.47 -14.36
CA ALA A 427 -17.79 2.30 -13.93
C ALA A 427 -18.74 2.99 -14.94
N PRO A 428 -20.00 2.54 -15.10
CA PRO A 428 -20.93 3.07 -16.11
C PRO A 428 -21.10 4.60 -16.09
N HIS A 429 -20.85 5.26 -14.95
CA HIS A 429 -20.92 6.71 -14.81
C HIS A 429 -19.70 7.47 -15.39
N GLN A 430 -18.63 6.78 -15.80
CA GLN A 430 -17.40 7.38 -16.31
C GLN A 430 -17.28 7.32 -17.84
N CYS A 431 -18.04 6.46 -18.53
CA CYS A 431 -18.17 6.49 -20.00
C CYS A 431 -18.95 7.73 -20.51
N ALA A 432 -19.76 8.37 -19.66
CA ALA A 432 -20.54 9.54 -20.05
C ALA A 432 -19.72 10.84 -20.23
N ARG A 433 -18.42 10.83 -19.88
CA ARG A 433 -17.54 12.02 -19.95
C ARG A 433 -16.54 12.02 -21.10
N THR A 434 -16.45 10.93 -21.86
CA THR A 434 -15.60 10.84 -23.05
C THR A 434 -16.39 10.96 -24.36
N ALA A 435 -17.71 11.14 -24.29
CA ALA A 435 -18.58 11.36 -25.43
C ALA A 435 -19.21 12.77 -25.47
N ALA A 436 -18.57 13.76 -24.84
CA ALA A 436 -18.94 15.18 -24.92
C ALA A 436 -17.77 16.01 -25.48
#